data_AF-A0A845HMW4-F1
#
_entry.id   AF-A0A845HMW4-F1
#
_cell.length_a   1.000
_cell.length_b   1.000
_cell.length_c   1.000
_cell.angle_alpha   90.00
_cell.angle_beta   90.00
_cell.angle_gamma   90.00
#
_symmetry.space_group_name_H-M   'P 1'
#
loop_
_entity.id
_entity.type
_entity.pdbx_description
1 polymer ?
#
loop_
_entity_poly.entity_id
_entity_poly.type
_entity_poly.pdbx_seq_one_letter_code
_entity_poly.pdbx_strand_id
1 'polypeptide(L)'
;MKAVRKIEDIYMKNRHMVHRVPSDTAPAQYFKFELSGVQSSMKSFDEGKIGPRKNQKNRKKERFTEVNMTFSYPVKIDQMRWTMDGKSIEIIGAPSSLLLLPQSSIIPQDVEVITYYSRENSRKVIGAFYFRNEIPPSTIHRALERFDYFYAIDTNTVNFSGFGAVSVTTAMRGTSSDIGNGYGNFSAEIIYQDIGKDILGNPEVSAWYNLILRLLQYQDLVGKRIGIIVDSDLGKIKDINYRNSPLIDDFFLPANYELVFATDAAGIEEYFTNRLIRECDKSSKLALEEFEMRNGLSRTKVK
;
A
#
# COMPACT_ATOMS: atom_id res chain seq x y z
N MET A 1 -13.58 46.05 -13.56
CA MET A 1 -14.12 44.70 -13.30
C MET A 1 -13.57 43.75 -14.35
N LYS A 2 -12.49 43.02 -14.05
CA LYS A 2 -11.91 42.00 -14.93
C LYS A 2 -12.22 40.64 -14.33
N ALA A 3 -12.98 39.84 -15.07
CA ALA A 3 -13.34 38.48 -14.71
C ALA A 3 -12.09 37.59 -14.68
N VAL A 4 -11.80 37.03 -13.50
CA VAL A 4 -10.84 35.94 -13.32
C VAL A 4 -11.55 34.66 -13.74
N ARG A 5 -11.23 34.13 -14.92
CA ARG A 5 -11.68 32.79 -15.34
C ARG A 5 -10.59 31.77 -15.04
N LYS A 6 -10.86 31.01 -13.98
CA LYS A 6 -10.23 29.76 -13.57
C LYS A 6 -10.59 28.69 -14.62
N ILE A 7 -9.73 28.45 -15.61
CA ILE A 7 -9.89 27.41 -16.64
C ILE A 7 -8.51 26.83 -16.99
N GLU A 8 -7.92 26.02 -16.11
CA GLU A 8 -6.77 25.17 -16.51
C GLU A 8 -6.90 23.70 -16.06
N ASP A 9 -7.75 23.36 -15.08
CA ASP A 9 -7.81 21.98 -14.55
C ASP A 9 -8.69 20.99 -15.35
N ILE A 10 -9.49 21.46 -16.32
CA ILE A 10 -10.49 20.60 -17.01
C ILE A 10 -9.93 19.91 -18.26
N TYR A 11 -8.80 20.36 -18.82
CA TYR A 11 -8.31 19.89 -20.13
C TYR A 11 -7.25 18.79 -20.13
N MET A 12 -6.80 18.31 -18.96
CA MET A 12 -5.78 17.24 -18.89
C MET A 12 -6.37 15.81 -18.87
N LYS A 13 -7.67 15.64 -18.62
CA LYS A 13 -8.31 14.34 -18.32
C LYS A 13 -8.23 13.27 -19.43
N ASN A 14 -8.00 13.65 -20.69
CA ASN A 14 -8.03 12.73 -21.84
C ASN A 14 -6.70 12.60 -22.58
N ARG A 15 -5.60 13.08 -22.00
CA ARG A 15 -4.27 12.83 -22.58
C ARG A 15 -3.79 11.48 -22.10
N HIS A 16 -3.39 10.65 -23.06
CA HIS A 16 -2.72 9.39 -22.80
C HIS A 16 -1.29 9.47 -23.28
N MET A 17 -0.36 8.99 -22.45
CA MET A 17 0.92 8.52 -22.97
C MET A 17 0.66 7.15 -23.60
N VAL A 18 1.20 6.90 -24.78
CA VAL A 18 1.03 5.63 -25.49
C VAL A 18 2.38 4.98 -25.70
N HIS A 19 2.50 3.73 -25.28
CA HIS A 19 3.65 2.89 -25.55
C HIS A 19 3.17 1.76 -26.45
N ARG A 20 3.74 1.69 -27.65
CA ARG A 20 3.50 0.60 -28.57
C ARG A 20 4.48 -0.52 -28.25
N VAL A 21 3.94 -1.71 -28.04
CA VAL A 21 4.74 -2.91 -27.83
C VAL A 21 5.28 -3.35 -29.21
N PRO A 22 6.55 -3.77 -29.32
CA PRO A 22 7.10 -4.25 -30.58
C PRO A 22 6.24 -5.37 -31.18
N SER A 23 5.98 -5.30 -32.49
CA SER A 23 5.02 -6.18 -33.18
C SER A 23 5.43 -7.65 -33.20
N ASP A 24 6.73 -7.92 -33.00
CA ASP A 24 7.39 -9.21 -32.89
C ASP A 24 7.35 -9.79 -31.46
N THR A 25 6.84 -9.05 -30.47
CA THR A 25 6.66 -9.54 -29.11
C THR A 25 5.73 -10.75 -29.11
N ALA A 26 6.23 -11.88 -28.59
CA ALA A 26 5.47 -13.11 -28.47
C ALA A 26 4.30 -12.94 -27.48
N PRO A 27 3.16 -13.62 -27.70
CA PRO A 27 2.09 -13.64 -26.72
C PRO A 27 2.57 -14.24 -25.38
N ALA A 28 2.13 -13.66 -24.27
CA ALA A 28 2.51 -14.10 -22.94
C ALA A 28 1.33 -14.01 -21.97
N GLN A 29 1.38 -14.77 -20.87
CA GLN A 29 0.45 -14.62 -19.74
C GLN A 29 0.94 -13.61 -18.72
N TYR A 30 2.25 -13.36 -18.66
CA TYR A 30 2.87 -12.51 -17.67
C TYR A 30 3.57 -11.34 -18.34
N PHE A 31 3.27 -10.14 -17.88
CA PHE A 31 3.92 -8.91 -18.30
C PHE A 31 4.41 -8.13 -17.10
N LYS A 32 5.60 -7.58 -17.20
CA LYS A 32 6.24 -6.77 -16.19
C LYS A 32 6.64 -5.43 -16.80
N PHE A 33 6.24 -4.35 -16.15
CA PHE A 33 6.64 -2.99 -16.51
C PHE A 33 7.35 -2.35 -15.34
N GLU A 34 8.50 -1.77 -15.61
CA GLU A 34 9.24 -0.99 -14.62
C GLU A 34 9.18 0.48 -15.02
N LEU A 35 8.73 1.30 -14.08
CA LEU A 35 8.62 2.74 -14.20
C LEU A 35 9.66 3.38 -13.27
N SER A 36 10.63 4.08 -13.84
CA SER A 36 11.60 4.90 -13.11
C SER A 36 11.26 6.39 -13.25
N GLY A 37 11.74 7.20 -12.29
CA GLY A 37 11.61 8.66 -12.38
C GLY A 37 10.20 9.23 -12.25
N VAL A 38 9.18 8.41 -11.94
CA VAL A 38 7.82 8.90 -11.66
C VAL A 38 7.85 9.70 -10.35
N GLN A 39 7.92 11.03 -10.45
CA GLN A 39 7.82 11.91 -9.29
C GLN A 39 6.39 11.85 -8.75
N SER A 40 6.14 11.05 -7.71
CA SER A 40 4.94 11.22 -6.92
C SER A 40 5.13 12.46 -6.05
N SER A 41 4.45 13.54 -6.44
CA SER A 41 4.69 14.86 -5.89
C SER A 41 4.01 15.12 -4.55
N MET A 42 3.36 14.14 -3.91
CA MET A 42 2.58 14.39 -2.70
C MET A 42 3.46 14.69 -1.49
N LYS A 43 3.88 15.94 -1.36
CA LYS A 43 4.55 16.47 -0.17
C LYS A 43 3.47 16.69 0.88
N SER A 44 3.51 15.91 1.94
CA SER A 44 2.53 16.05 3.02
C SER A 44 3.03 16.99 4.11
N PHE A 45 2.11 17.78 4.67
CA PHE A 45 2.37 18.63 5.83
C PHE A 45 1.94 17.91 7.12
N ASP A 46 2.73 18.05 8.18
CA ASP A 46 2.32 17.69 9.54
C ASP A 46 1.41 18.79 10.10
N GLU A 47 0.32 18.40 10.74
CA GLU A 47 -0.66 19.23 11.44
C GLU A 47 -0.01 20.47 12.11
N GLY A 48 -0.06 21.62 11.40
CA GLY A 48 0.25 22.93 11.96
C GLY A 48 1.68 23.46 11.86
N LYS A 49 2.64 22.78 11.20
CA LYS A 49 3.99 23.36 10.97
C LYS A 49 4.32 23.56 9.50
N ILE A 50 3.90 24.71 8.97
CA ILE A 50 4.44 25.27 7.72
C ILE A 50 5.82 25.83 8.02
N GLY A 51 6.84 24.98 7.96
CA GLY A 51 8.23 25.39 8.07
C GLY A 51 9.08 24.64 7.05
N PRO A 52 10.10 25.27 6.43
CA PRO A 52 11.04 24.55 5.59
C PRO A 52 11.69 23.45 6.43
N ARG A 53 11.40 22.17 6.13
CA ARG A 53 12.16 21.05 6.71
C ARG A 53 13.62 21.26 6.35
N LYS A 54 14.50 21.23 7.35
CA LYS A 54 15.95 21.25 7.13
C LYS A 54 16.28 20.15 6.12
N ASN A 55 16.73 20.53 4.93
CA ASN A 55 17.19 19.62 3.90
C ASN A 55 18.28 18.71 4.50
N GLN A 56 17.91 17.50 4.92
CA GLN A 56 18.89 16.45 5.14
C GLN A 56 19.48 16.13 3.76
N LYS A 57 20.78 16.43 3.62
CA LYS A 57 21.63 16.18 2.43
C LYS A 57 21.81 14.68 2.11
N ASN A 58 20.89 13.81 2.48
CA ASN A 58 20.91 12.43 2.01
C ASN A 58 20.32 12.40 0.61
N ARG A 59 21.15 12.11 -0.40
CA ARG A 59 20.67 11.75 -1.74
C ARG A 59 19.67 10.61 -1.56
N LYS A 60 18.38 10.90 -1.71
CA LYS A 60 17.33 9.89 -1.69
C LYS A 60 17.68 8.88 -2.77
N LYS A 61 17.75 7.60 -2.38
CA LYS A 61 17.95 6.53 -3.36
C LYS A 61 16.78 6.55 -4.34
N GLU A 62 17.09 6.39 -5.62
CA GLU A 62 16.08 6.32 -6.67
C GLU A 62 15.04 5.25 -6.35
N ARG A 63 13.79 5.54 -6.71
CA ARG A 63 12.64 4.66 -6.50
C ARG A 63 12.15 4.16 -7.84
N PHE A 64 11.78 2.89 -7.85
CA PHE A 64 11.22 2.21 -9.01
C PHE A 64 9.83 1.72 -8.65
N THR A 65 8.90 1.79 -9.60
CA THR A 65 7.59 1.15 -9.50
C THR A 65 7.50 0.06 -10.55
N GLU A 66 7.31 -1.17 -10.09
CA GLU A 66 6.97 -2.30 -10.94
C GLU A 66 5.46 -2.48 -10.98
N VAL A 67 4.91 -2.63 -12.19
CA VAL A 67 3.54 -3.08 -12.43
C VAL A 67 3.62 -4.45 -13.09
N ASN A 68 3.28 -5.48 -12.34
CA ASN A 68 3.22 -6.86 -12.82
C ASN A 68 1.77 -7.21 -13.14
N MET A 69 1.55 -7.87 -14.27
CA MET A 69 0.22 -8.24 -14.72
C MET A 69 0.21 -9.69 -15.19
N THR A 70 -0.77 -10.45 -14.71
CA THR A 70 -0.98 -11.85 -15.11
C THR A 70 -2.35 -11.97 -15.75
N PHE A 71 -2.41 -12.61 -16.92
CA PHE A 71 -3.63 -12.91 -17.66
C PHE A 71 -3.96 -14.40 -17.56
N SER A 72 -5.25 -14.73 -17.59
CA SER A 72 -5.73 -16.12 -17.53
C SER A 72 -5.34 -16.95 -18.75
N TYR A 73 -5.02 -16.31 -19.87
CA TYR A 73 -4.55 -16.93 -21.12
C TYR A 73 -3.47 -16.05 -21.77
N PRO A 74 -2.62 -16.61 -22.65
CA PRO A 74 -1.63 -15.81 -23.37
C PRO A 74 -2.30 -14.69 -24.18
N VAL A 75 -1.82 -13.47 -24.04
CA VAL A 75 -2.31 -12.30 -24.79
C VAL A 75 -1.19 -11.71 -25.62
N LYS A 76 -1.53 -11.19 -26.80
CA LYS A 76 -0.65 -10.31 -27.58
C LYS A 76 -1.04 -8.88 -27.27
N ILE A 77 -0.16 -8.14 -26.59
CA ILE A 77 -0.35 -6.71 -26.31
C ILE A 77 0.16 -5.92 -27.52
N ASP A 78 -0.67 -5.00 -28.03
CA ASP A 78 -0.31 -4.06 -29.09
C ASP A 78 0.19 -2.74 -28.51
N GLN A 79 -0.56 -2.19 -27.56
CA GLN A 79 -0.21 -0.93 -26.94
C GLN A 79 -0.74 -0.86 -25.51
N MET A 80 -0.08 -0.02 -24.72
CA MET A 80 -0.57 0.40 -23.42
C MET A 80 -0.79 1.91 -23.44
N ARG A 81 -1.81 2.37 -22.72
CA ARG A 81 -2.19 3.77 -22.64
C ARG A 81 -2.26 4.18 -21.17
N TRP A 82 -1.36 5.06 -20.76
CA TRP A 82 -1.36 5.62 -19.42
C TRP A 82 -2.18 6.88 -19.43
N THR A 83 -3.13 7.01 -18.51
CA THR A 83 -3.68 8.33 -18.23
C THR A 83 -2.57 9.22 -17.68
N MET A 84 -2.52 10.49 -18.09
CA MET A 84 -1.49 11.42 -17.61
C MET A 84 -1.54 11.64 -16.09
N ASP A 85 -2.69 11.39 -15.46
CA ASP A 85 -2.81 11.40 -14.00
C ASP A 85 -2.26 10.13 -13.33
N GLY A 86 -1.94 9.08 -14.10
CA GLY A 86 -1.42 7.80 -13.62
C GLY A 86 -2.46 6.87 -12.99
N LYS A 87 -3.76 7.22 -13.04
CA LYS A 87 -4.81 6.42 -12.42
C LYS A 87 -5.02 5.07 -13.10
N SER A 88 -4.74 4.99 -14.39
CA SER A 88 -4.99 3.77 -15.16
C SER A 88 -3.95 3.55 -16.25
N ILE A 89 -3.61 2.29 -16.45
CA ILE A 89 -2.86 1.75 -17.58
C ILE A 89 -3.84 0.89 -18.36
N GLU A 90 -4.44 1.46 -19.40
CA GLU A 90 -5.28 0.69 -20.31
C GLU A 90 -4.39 -0.19 -21.19
N ILE A 91 -4.73 -1.48 -21.28
CA ILE A 91 -3.97 -2.46 -22.06
C ILE A 91 -4.81 -2.81 -23.28
N ILE A 92 -4.28 -2.52 -24.47
CA ILE A 92 -4.93 -2.86 -25.73
C ILE A 92 -4.20 -4.05 -26.32
N GLY A 93 -4.93 -5.14 -26.50
CA GLY A 93 -4.40 -6.40 -26.95
C GLY A 93 -5.48 -7.31 -27.51
N ALA A 94 -5.11 -8.55 -27.79
CA ALA A 94 -6.05 -9.63 -28.07
C ALA A 94 -5.56 -10.95 -27.46
N PRO A 95 -6.46 -11.88 -27.11
CA PRO A 95 -6.09 -13.25 -26.80
C PRO A 95 -5.25 -13.86 -27.92
N SER A 96 -4.22 -14.63 -27.57
CA SER A 96 -3.50 -15.46 -28.54
C SER A 96 -4.44 -16.56 -29.01
N SER A 97 -4.89 -16.46 -30.25
CA SER A 97 -5.85 -17.37 -30.85
C SER A 97 -5.50 -17.62 -32.31
N LEU A 98 -5.93 -18.78 -32.83
CA LEU A 98 -5.89 -19.07 -34.27
C LEU A 98 -6.86 -18.16 -35.05
N LEU A 99 -7.89 -17.64 -34.37
CA LEU A 99 -8.80 -16.66 -34.93
C LEU A 99 -8.19 -15.26 -34.85
N LEU A 100 -8.32 -14.49 -35.91
CA LEU A 100 -7.96 -13.08 -35.92
C LEU A 100 -9.00 -12.29 -35.12
N LEU A 101 -8.77 -12.16 -33.82
CA LEU A 101 -9.62 -11.37 -32.94
C LEU A 101 -9.27 -9.89 -33.05
N PRO A 102 -10.27 -8.98 -32.98
CA PRO A 102 -10.02 -7.55 -32.94
C PRO A 102 -9.26 -7.18 -31.66
N GLN A 103 -8.42 -6.15 -31.76
CA GLN A 103 -7.77 -5.56 -30.60
C GLN A 103 -8.83 -4.89 -29.72
N SER A 104 -8.77 -5.13 -28.42
CA SER A 104 -9.68 -4.55 -27.44
C SER A 104 -8.94 -4.19 -26.16
N SER A 105 -9.61 -3.43 -25.29
CA SER A 105 -9.17 -3.28 -23.91
C SER A 105 -9.24 -4.65 -23.22
N ILE A 106 -8.14 -5.08 -22.61
CA ILE A 106 -8.04 -6.34 -21.88
C ILE A 106 -7.71 -6.07 -20.42
N ILE A 107 -8.38 -6.79 -19.52
CA ILE A 107 -8.20 -6.65 -18.08
C ILE A 107 -7.36 -7.83 -17.59
N PRO A 108 -6.25 -7.58 -16.88
CA PRO A 108 -5.46 -8.65 -16.29
C PRO A 108 -6.21 -9.35 -15.16
N GLN A 109 -5.96 -10.64 -15.00
CA GLN A 109 -6.52 -11.44 -13.90
C GLN A 109 -5.93 -11.01 -12.55
N ASP A 110 -4.60 -10.87 -12.48
CA ASP A 110 -3.89 -10.39 -11.30
C ASP A 110 -3.03 -9.18 -11.66
N VAL A 111 -2.95 -8.21 -10.75
CA VAL A 111 -2.06 -7.06 -10.83
C VAL A 111 -1.30 -6.90 -9.53
N GLU A 112 -0.01 -6.60 -9.65
CA GLU A 112 0.86 -6.26 -8.53
C GLU A 112 1.51 -4.91 -8.81
N VAL A 113 1.42 -3.98 -7.86
CA VAL A 113 2.10 -2.68 -7.93
C VAL A 113 3.08 -2.60 -6.78
N ILE A 114 4.38 -2.65 -7.11
CA ILE A 114 5.47 -2.79 -6.15
C ILE A 114 6.38 -1.58 -6.28
N THR A 115 6.61 -0.89 -5.18
CA THR A 115 7.64 0.16 -5.11
C THR A 115 8.86 -0.36 -4.35
N TYR A 116 10.06 -0.12 -4.89
CA TYR A 116 11.31 -0.54 -4.28
C TYR A 116 12.47 0.40 -4.59
N TYR A 117 13.61 0.13 -3.97
CA TYR A 117 14.91 0.67 -4.36
C TYR A 117 15.98 -0.42 -4.41
N SER A 118 16.99 -0.21 -5.25
CA SER A 118 18.10 -1.14 -5.43
C SER A 118 19.09 -1.09 -4.25
N ARG A 119 19.57 -2.27 -3.85
CA ARG A 119 20.71 -2.50 -2.96
C ARG A 119 21.77 -3.25 -3.78
N GLU A 120 22.97 -3.39 -3.22
CA GLU A 120 24.14 -3.97 -3.89
C GLU A 120 23.84 -5.33 -4.55
N ASN A 121 23.08 -6.21 -3.89
CA ASN A 121 22.75 -7.56 -4.38
C ASN A 121 21.25 -7.92 -4.29
N SER A 122 20.38 -6.94 -4.03
CA SER A 122 18.95 -7.19 -3.84
C SER A 122 18.13 -5.93 -4.06
N ARG A 123 16.81 -6.06 -4.02
CA ARG A 123 15.89 -4.91 -3.91
C ARG A 123 15.27 -4.89 -2.53
N LYS A 124 15.00 -3.69 -2.01
CA LYS A 124 14.14 -3.53 -0.83
C LYS A 124 12.81 -2.98 -1.28
N VAL A 125 11.79 -3.82 -1.16
CA VAL A 125 10.39 -3.40 -1.31
C VAL A 125 10.04 -2.45 -0.19
N ILE A 126 9.39 -1.35 -0.54
CA ILE A 126 8.92 -0.32 0.40
C ILE A 126 7.40 -0.18 0.41
N GLY A 127 6.72 -0.66 -0.62
CA GLY A 127 5.27 -0.77 -0.66
C GLY A 127 4.84 -1.80 -1.71
N ALA A 128 3.75 -2.54 -1.46
CA ALA A 128 3.20 -3.48 -2.42
C ALA A 128 1.67 -3.58 -2.30
N PHE A 129 1.00 -3.60 -3.46
CA PHE A 129 -0.44 -3.74 -3.62
C PHE A 129 -0.74 -4.89 -4.57
N TYR A 130 -1.81 -5.64 -4.27
CA TYR A 130 -2.23 -6.82 -5.04
C TYR A 130 -3.74 -6.77 -5.25
N PHE A 131 -4.20 -6.89 -6.49
CA PHE A 131 -5.62 -6.86 -6.81
C PHE A 131 -5.94 -7.68 -8.06
N ARG A 132 -7.21 -8.10 -8.18
CA ARG A 132 -7.69 -8.98 -9.26
C ARG A 132 -8.69 -8.29 -10.17
N ASN A 133 -8.64 -8.64 -11.46
CA ASN A 133 -9.62 -8.24 -12.47
C ASN A 133 -9.85 -6.72 -12.53
N GLU A 134 -8.78 -5.95 -12.39
CA GLU A 134 -8.84 -4.50 -12.37
C GLU A 134 -7.79 -3.87 -13.30
N ILE A 135 -8.08 -2.64 -13.73
CA ILE A 135 -7.15 -1.85 -14.54
C ILE A 135 -6.00 -1.40 -13.63
N PRO A 136 -4.73 -1.63 -13.99
CA PRO A 136 -3.59 -1.24 -13.17
C PRO A 136 -3.50 0.28 -13.01
N PRO A 137 -3.25 0.81 -11.82
CA PRO A 137 -2.71 2.14 -11.64
C PRO A 137 -1.21 2.15 -11.97
N SER A 138 -0.67 3.31 -12.34
CA SER A 138 0.76 3.43 -12.64
C SER A 138 1.65 3.66 -11.41
N THR A 139 1.05 3.94 -10.25
CA THR A 139 1.77 4.21 -9.00
C THR A 139 1.01 3.70 -7.78
N ILE A 140 1.73 3.46 -6.68
CA ILE A 140 1.11 3.10 -5.40
C ILE A 140 0.19 4.19 -4.84
N HIS A 141 0.46 5.46 -5.14
CA HIS A 141 -0.43 6.56 -4.73
C HIS A 141 -1.81 6.45 -5.36
N ARG A 142 -1.86 6.08 -6.64
CA ARG A 142 -3.13 5.86 -7.33
C ARG A 142 -3.78 4.56 -6.92
N ALA A 143 -2.99 3.55 -6.55
CA ALA A 143 -3.54 2.32 -5.96
C ALA A 143 -4.31 2.61 -4.65
N LEU A 144 -3.90 3.62 -3.88
CA LEU A 144 -4.61 4.02 -2.68
C LEU A 144 -6.03 4.59 -2.95
N GLU A 145 -6.26 5.21 -4.11
CA GLU A 145 -7.57 5.81 -4.41
C GLU A 145 -8.69 4.77 -4.58
N ARG A 146 -8.36 3.47 -4.59
CA ARG A 146 -9.32 2.38 -4.64
C ARG A 146 -10.06 2.17 -3.32
N PHE A 147 -9.47 2.56 -2.20
CA PHE A 147 -10.06 2.30 -0.89
C PHE A 147 -10.82 3.51 -0.39
N ASP A 148 -11.95 3.26 0.26
CA ASP A 148 -12.72 4.29 0.95
C ASP A 148 -12.08 4.62 2.31
N TYR A 149 -11.48 3.62 2.97
CA TYR A 149 -10.82 3.78 4.27
C TYR A 149 -9.50 3.03 4.33
N PHE A 150 -8.57 3.61 5.08
CA PHE A 150 -7.27 3.00 5.40
C PHE A 150 -7.05 2.89 6.89
N TYR A 151 -6.54 1.74 7.29
CA TYR A 151 -6.07 1.48 8.63
C TYR A 151 -4.64 0.97 8.54
N ALA A 152 -3.72 1.49 9.33
CA ALA A 152 -2.44 0.83 9.55
C ALA A 152 -2.49 0.12 10.89
N ILE A 153 -1.75 -0.98 11.00
CA ILE A 153 -1.61 -1.73 12.23
C ILE A 153 -0.17 -2.20 12.36
N ASP A 154 0.37 -2.06 13.57
CA ASP A 154 1.69 -2.51 13.94
C ASP A 154 1.63 -3.19 15.31
N THR A 155 2.52 -4.17 15.54
CA THR A 155 2.64 -4.87 16.83
C THR A 155 4.09 -5.00 17.27
N ASN A 156 4.42 -4.39 18.41
CA ASN A 156 5.73 -4.49 19.01
C ASN A 156 5.72 -5.49 20.17
N THR A 157 6.63 -6.47 20.15
CA THR A 157 6.70 -7.53 21.17
C THR A 157 8.03 -7.49 21.92
N VAL A 158 7.97 -7.52 23.26
CA VAL A 158 9.13 -7.58 24.15
C VAL A 158 8.96 -8.65 25.22
N ASN A 159 10.05 -9.39 25.49
CA ASN A 159 10.10 -10.37 26.57
C ASN A 159 10.60 -9.72 27.86
N PHE A 160 9.81 -9.79 28.92
CA PHE A 160 10.14 -9.26 30.24
C PHE A 160 10.56 -10.40 31.20
N SER A 161 11.64 -10.16 31.94
CA SER A 161 12.22 -11.14 32.85
C SER A 161 11.23 -11.52 33.96
N GLY A 162 10.92 -12.81 34.10
CA GLY A 162 9.96 -13.32 35.09
C GLY A 162 8.50 -12.97 34.80
N PHE A 163 8.20 -12.31 33.67
CA PHE A 163 6.85 -11.89 33.33
C PHE A 163 6.32 -12.55 32.05
N GLY A 164 7.17 -12.78 31.04
CA GLY A 164 6.78 -13.38 29.76
C GLY A 164 6.84 -12.40 28.59
N ALA A 165 6.30 -12.81 27.45
CA ALA A 165 6.21 -11.98 26.25
C ALA A 165 5.03 -11.01 26.37
N VAL A 166 5.24 -9.74 26.02
CA VAL A 166 4.19 -8.75 25.94
C VAL A 166 4.21 -8.13 24.55
N SER A 167 3.07 -8.17 23.89
CA SER A 167 2.84 -7.61 22.56
C SER A 167 1.91 -6.41 22.70
N VAL A 168 2.33 -5.26 22.18
CA VAL A 168 1.52 -4.05 22.13
C VAL A 168 1.18 -3.76 20.68
N THR A 169 -0.10 -3.76 20.38
CA THR A 169 -0.65 -3.49 19.07
C THR A 169 -1.24 -2.10 19.05
N THR A 170 -0.92 -1.33 18.01
CA THR A 170 -1.62 -0.08 17.71
C THR A 170 -2.19 -0.14 16.30
N ALA A 171 -3.47 0.20 16.15
CA ALA A 171 -4.05 0.47 14.84
C ALA A 171 -4.53 1.92 14.73
N MET A 172 -4.18 2.55 13.61
CA MET A 172 -4.54 3.92 13.29
C MET A 172 -5.37 3.99 12.03
N ARG A 173 -6.43 4.79 12.03
CA ARG A 173 -7.12 5.21 10.81
C ARG A 173 -6.34 6.35 10.18
N GLY A 174 -5.99 6.20 8.90
CA GLY A 174 -5.35 7.24 8.13
C GLY A 174 -6.34 7.93 7.19
N THR A 175 -6.30 9.25 7.14
CA THR A 175 -7.03 10.04 6.14
C THR A 175 -6.05 10.91 5.37
N SER A 176 -6.20 10.90 4.04
CA SER A 176 -5.46 11.81 3.16
C SER A 176 -6.44 12.64 2.37
N SER A 177 -6.21 13.96 2.32
CA SER A 177 -6.94 14.85 1.42
C SER A 177 -5.96 15.61 0.53
N ASP A 178 -6.25 15.66 -0.76
CA ASP A 178 -5.51 16.52 -1.69
C ASP A 178 -5.92 17.97 -1.45
N ILE A 179 -4.94 18.82 -1.17
CA ILE A 179 -5.14 20.27 -0.99
C ILE A 179 -4.67 21.08 -2.22
N GLY A 180 -4.34 20.40 -3.32
CA GLY A 180 -3.93 20.97 -4.59
C GLY A 180 -2.41 21.11 -4.75
N ASN A 181 -1.95 21.32 -6.00
CA ASN A 181 -0.54 21.55 -6.35
C ASN A 181 0.44 20.44 -5.91
N GLY A 182 -0.05 19.19 -5.81
CA GLY A 182 0.75 18.07 -5.32
C GLY A 182 0.97 18.10 -3.80
N TYR A 183 0.10 18.76 -3.03
CA TYR A 183 0.15 18.73 -1.59
C TYR A 183 -1.03 17.96 -1.02
N GLY A 184 -0.79 17.19 0.04
CA GLY A 184 -1.83 16.44 0.72
C GLY A 184 -1.82 16.72 2.22
N ASN A 185 -3.00 16.95 2.81
CA ASN A 185 -3.13 16.86 4.25
C ASN A 185 -3.17 15.39 4.67
N PHE A 186 -2.47 15.09 5.74
CA PHE A 186 -2.42 13.78 6.35
C PHE A 186 -2.82 13.91 7.81
N SER A 187 -3.76 13.09 8.23
CA SER A 187 -4.04 12.89 9.64
C SER A 187 -4.13 11.40 9.94
N ALA A 188 -3.70 11.04 11.14
CA ALA A 188 -3.72 9.70 11.68
C ALA A 188 -4.39 9.75 13.05
N GLU A 189 -5.35 8.85 13.27
CA GLU A 189 -6.07 8.74 14.53
C GLU A 189 -5.93 7.32 15.06
N ILE A 190 -5.48 7.17 16.31
CA ILE A 190 -5.50 5.86 16.98
C ILE A 190 -6.96 5.47 17.18
N ILE A 191 -7.37 4.38 16.52
CA ILE A 191 -8.70 3.80 16.68
C ILE A 191 -8.70 2.63 17.64
N TYR A 192 -7.52 2.04 17.86
CA TYR A 192 -7.36 0.81 18.61
C TYR A 192 -5.93 0.73 19.14
N GLN A 193 -5.82 0.35 20.41
CA GLN A 193 -4.57 -0.05 21.03
C GLN A 193 -4.85 -1.17 22.02
N ASP A 194 -4.02 -2.20 22.02
CA ASP A 194 -4.21 -3.38 22.86
C ASP A 194 -2.87 -3.94 23.34
N ILE A 195 -2.92 -4.58 24.50
CA ILE A 195 -1.75 -5.16 25.18
C ILE A 195 -2.05 -6.62 25.46
N GLY A 196 -1.38 -7.49 24.70
CA GLY A 196 -1.44 -8.93 24.85
C GLY A 196 -0.25 -9.47 25.64
N LYS A 197 -0.49 -10.46 26.50
CA LYS A 197 0.56 -11.22 27.18
C LYS A 197 0.58 -12.66 26.65
N ASP A 198 1.78 -13.16 26.37
CA ASP A 198 2.05 -14.54 25.93
C ASP A 198 1.09 -14.98 24.81
N ILE A 199 0.89 -14.10 23.83
CA ILE A 199 0.02 -14.36 22.67
C ILE A 199 0.50 -15.62 21.95
N LEU A 200 -0.41 -16.58 21.81
CA LEU A 200 -0.14 -17.82 21.10
C LEU A 200 -0.05 -17.55 19.59
N GLY A 201 0.96 -18.11 18.93
CA GLY A 201 1.15 -17.95 17.48
C GLY A 201 1.85 -16.64 17.11
N ASN A 202 1.48 -16.06 15.96
CA ASN A 202 2.04 -14.78 15.50
C ASN A 202 1.20 -13.60 16.07
N PRO A 203 1.78 -12.74 16.93
CA PRO A 203 1.08 -11.58 17.49
C PRO A 203 0.56 -10.60 16.43
N GLU A 204 1.31 -10.41 15.34
CA GLU A 204 0.91 -9.48 14.27
C GLU A 204 -0.33 -9.98 13.52
N VAL A 205 -0.36 -11.26 13.14
CA VAL A 205 -1.53 -11.86 12.47
C VAL A 205 -2.75 -11.86 13.39
N SER A 206 -2.54 -12.14 14.69
CA SER A 206 -3.60 -12.07 15.70
C SER A 206 -4.16 -10.65 15.82
N ALA A 207 -3.28 -9.64 15.76
CA ALA A 207 -3.65 -8.24 15.77
C ALA A 207 -4.47 -7.85 14.52
N TRP A 208 -4.07 -8.31 13.32
CA TRP A 208 -4.82 -8.06 12.09
C TRP A 208 -6.22 -8.64 12.18
N TYR A 209 -6.34 -9.89 12.66
CA TYR A 209 -7.60 -10.57 12.87
C TYR A 209 -8.51 -9.78 13.83
N ASN A 210 -7.99 -9.38 14.98
CA ASN A 210 -8.74 -8.61 15.98
C ASN A 210 -9.20 -7.24 15.45
N LEU A 211 -8.36 -6.56 14.67
CA LEU A 211 -8.75 -5.31 14.00
C LEU A 211 -9.91 -5.58 13.03
N ILE A 212 -9.80 -6.58 12.17
CA ILE A 212 -10.85 -6.91 11.19
C ILE A 212 -12.17 -7.24 11.91
N LEU A 213 -12.15 -8.05 12.97
CA LEU A 213 -13.36 -8.34 13.74
C LEU A 213 -14.01 -7.09 14.32
N ARG A 214 -13.22 -6.14 14.82
CA ARG A 214 -13.73 -4.86 15.30
C ARG A 214 -14.32 -4.04 14.16
N LEU A 215 -13.61 -3.93 13.03
CA LEU A 215 -14.06 -3.18 11.86
C LEU A 215 -15.38 -3.74 11.29
N LEU A 216 -15.58 -5.06 11.32
CA LEU A 216 -16.82 -5.70 10.89
C LEU A 216 -18.06 -5.31 11.74
N GLN A 217 -17.88 -4.75 12.93
CA GLN A 217 -18.98 -4.29 13.78
C GLN A 217 -19.53 -2.91 13.36
N TYR A 218 -18.78 -2.15 12.56
CA TYR A 218 -19.14 -0.80 12.15
C TYR A 218 -20.02 -0.81 10.90
N GLN A 219 -21.28 -0.40 11.04
CA GLN A 219 -22.27 -0.42 9.95
C GLN A 219 -21.94 0.55 8.80
N ASP A 220 -21.22 1.64 9.07
CA ASP A 220 -20.79 2.62 8.07
C ASP A 220 -19.70 2.09 7.11
N LEU A 221 -19.06 0.97 7.46
CA LEU A 221 -18.07 0.29 6.62
C LEU A 221 -18.69 -0.76 5.68
N VAL A 222 -19.99 -1.04 5.78
CA VAL A 222 -20.68 -1.99 4.91
C VAL A 222 -20.62 -1.51 3.46
N GLY A 223 -20.12 -2.38 2.57
CA GLY A 223 -19.95 -2.08 1.14
C GLY A 223 -18.79 -1.15 0.80
N LYS A 224 -17.98 -0.74 1.78
CA LYS A 224 -16.79 0.09 1.59
C LYS A 224 -15.55 -0.76 1.35
N ARG A 225 -14.64 -0.30 0.48
CA ARG A 225 -13.34 -0.95 0.26
C ARG A 225 -12.36 -0.52 1.34
N ILE A 226 -11.84 -1.48 2.09
CA ILE A 226 -10.99 -1.25 3.27
C ILE A 226 -9.57 -1.73 2.99
N GLY A 227 -8.60 -0.83 3.09
CA GLY A 227 -7.18 -1.16 3.01
C GLY A 227 -6.58 -1.26 4.41
N ILE A 228 -5.96 -2.40 4.75
CA ILE A 228 -5.22 -2.58 5.99
C ILE A 228 -3.72 -2.61 5.66
N ILE A 229 -3.01 -1.59 6.09
CA ILE A 229 -1.58 -1.44 5.87
C ILE A 229 -0.85 -2.19 6.98
N VAL A 230 0.08 -3.05 6.57
CA VAL A 230 0.91 -3.90 7.44
C VAL A 230 2.36 -3.85 6.96
N ASP A 231 3.31 -4.14 7.84
CA ASP A 231 4.75 -4.04 7.55
C ASP A 231 5.50 -5.39 7.54
N SER A 232 4.75 -6.49 7.70
CA SER A 232 5.29 -7.84 7.75
C SER A 232 4.60 -8.80 6.77
N ASP A 233 5.09 -10.04 6.71
CA ASP A 233 4.51 -11.15 5.92
C ASP A 233 4.22 -10.83 4.43
N LEU A 234 5.04 -9.98 3.80
CA LEU A 234 4.92 -9.57 2.39
C LEU A 234 4.67 -10.75 1.44
N GLY A 235 5.33 -11.89 1.66
CA GLY A 235 5.19 -13.08 0.83
C GLY A 235 3.82 -13.76 0.88
N LYS A 236 3.02 -13.52 1.93
CA LYS A 236 1.68 -14.14 2.13
C LYS A 236 0.53 -13.21 1.77
N ILE A 237 0.75 -11.89 1.76
CA ILE A 237 -0.29 -10.88 1.56
C ILE A 237 -1.11 -11.16 0.29
N LYS A 238 -0.45 -11.50 -0.83
CA LYS A 238 -1.14 -11.81 -2.09
C LYS A 238 -2.14 -12.95 -1.92
N ASP A 239 -1.72 -14.07 -1.35
CA ASP A 239 -2.58 -15.25 -1.18
C ASP A 239 -3.71 -15.01 -0.16
N ILE A 240 -3.45 -14.24 0.90
CA ILE A 240 -4.47 -13.83 1.87
C ILE A 240 -5.52 -12.93 1.19
N ASN A 241 -5.10 -11.90 0.45
CA ASN A 241 -6.00 -11.00 -0.27
C ASN A 241 -6.85 -11.76 -1.29
N TYR A 242 -6.26 -12.78 -1.91
CA TYR A 242 -6.92 -13.60 -2.92
C TYR A 242 -7.76 -14.73 -2.34
N ARG A 243 -7.75 -14.88 -1.00
CA ARG A 243 -8.44 -15.91 -0.24
C ARG A 243 -8.03 -17.33 -0.68
N ASN A 244 -6.79 -17.44 -1.19
CA ASN A 244 -6.15 -18.73 -1.45
C ASN A 244 -5.66 -19.36 -0.14
N SER A 245 -5.31 -18.52 0.84
CA SER A 245 -4.86 -18.92 2.17
C SER A 245 -5.67 -18.18 3.22
N PRO A 246 -6.04 -18.84 4.34
CA PRO A 246 -6.66 -18.16 5.46
C PRO A 246 -5.68 -17.17 6.10
N LEU A 247 -6.23 -16.16 6.76
CA LEU A 247 -5.48 -15.20 7.57
C LEU A 247 -4.98 -15.88 8.86
N ILE A 248 -5.90 -16.53 9.59
CA ILE A 248 -5.64 -17.30 10.80
C ILE A 248 -6.64 -18.44 10.89
N ASP A 249 -6.19 -19.65 11.23
CA ASP A 249 -7.01 -20.87 11.27
C ASP A 249 -7.87 -21.01 9.99
N ASP A 250 -9.20 -21.07 10.12
CA ASP A 250 -10.15 -21.15 8.99
C ASP A 250 -10.73 -19.77 8.58
N PHE A 251 -10.21 -18.67 9.13
CA PHE A 251 -10.71 -17.33 8.87
C PHE A 251 -10.05 -16.71 7.64
N PHE A 252 -10.84 -16.49 6.59
CA PHE A 252 -10.41 -15.79 5.38
C PHE A 252 -10.74 -14.30 5.44
N LEU A 253 -9.94 -13.48 4.74
CA LEU A 253 -10.15 -12.04 4.65
C LEU A 253 -11.52 -11.72 4.02
N PRO A 254 -12.35 -10.84 4.60
CA PRO A 254 -13.65 -10.49 4.01
C PRO A 254 -13.51 -9.85 2.62
N ALA A 255 -14.49 -10.05 1.72
CA ALA A 255 -14.40 -9.69 0.29
C ALA A 255 -13.96 -8.25 -0.01
N ASN A 256 -14.36 -7.31 0.84
CA ASN A 256 -14.10 -5.87 0.69
C ASN A 256 -12.85 -5.36 1.44
N TYR A 257 -12.05 -6.27 2.00
CA TYR A 257 -10.80 -5.96 2.70
C TYR A 257 -9.62 -6.44 1.86
N GLU A 258 -8.55 -5.64 1.85
CA GLU A 258 -7.25 -6.02 1.28
C GLU A 258 -6.13 -5.59 2.24
N LEU A 259 -5.14 -6.45 2.43
CA LEU A 259 -3.88 -6.12 3.09
C LEU A 259 -2.95 -5.41 2.10
N VAL A 260 -2.24 -4.40 2.58
CA VAL A 260 -1.29 -3.58 1.81
C VAL A 260 0.03 -3.58 2.54
N PHE A 261 1.12 -3.90 1.84
CA PHE A 261 2.44 -3.85 2.47
C PHE A 261 3.00 -2.43 2.43
N ALA A 262 3.59 -1.98 3.54
CA ALA A 262 4.44 -0.79 3.58
C ALA A 262 5.53 -0.91 4.66
N THR A 263 6.69 -0.30 4.44
CA THR A 263 7.78 -0.29 5.43
C THR A 263 7.94 1.10 6.06
N ASP A 264 8.24 1.14 7.36
CA ASP A 264 8.66 2.36 8.06
C ASP A 264 10.12 2.76 7.74
N ALA A 265 10.95 1.85 7.23
CA ALA A 265 12.40 2.06 7.09
C ALA A 265 12.79 3.02 5.96
N ALA A 266 11.90 3.27 5.00
CA ALA A 266 12.14 4.14 3.85
C ALA A 266 10.80 4.63 3.30
N GLY A 267 10.82 5.73 2.54
CA GLY A 267 9.60 6.18 1.87
C GLY A 267 8.69 7.08 2.70
N ILE A 268 9.02 7.34 3.97
CA ILE A 268 8.14 8.05 4.94
C ILE A 268 7.69 9.43 4.46
N GLU A 269 8.56 10.17 3.77
CA GLU A 269 8.23 11.52 3.27
C GLU A 269 7.47 11.49 1.95
N GLU A 270 7.55 10.38 1.22
CA GLU A 270 6.97 10.23 -0.11
C GLU A 270 5.62 9.53 -0.04
N TYR A 271 5.48 8.50 0.80
CA TYR A 271 4.36 7.56 0.76
C TYR A 271 3.56 7.60 2.06
N PHE A 272 2.27 7.90 1.89
CA PHE A 272 1.26 7.94 2.95
C PHE A 272 1.28 6.66 3.82
N THR A 273 1.32 5.50 3.20
CA THR A 273 1.31 4.18 3.87
C THR A 273 2.49 4.01 4.82
N ASN A 274 3.68 4.38 4.37
CA ASN A 274 4.94 4.23 5.10
C ASN A 274 4.98 5.17 6.31
N ARG A 275 4.42 6.38 6.17
CA ARG A 275 4.26 7.32 7.28
C ARG A 275 3.26 6.80 8.31
N LEU A 276 2.11 6.27 7.87
CA LEU A 276 1.08 5.78 8.79
C LEU A 276 1.57 4.57 9.60
N ILE A 277 2.31 3.65 8.99
CA ILE A 277 2.98 2.54 9.70
C ILE A 277 3.99 3.08 10.72
N ARG A 278 4.81 4.07 10.36
CA ARG A 278 5.76 4.67 11.30
C ARG A 278 5.08 5.28 12.52
N GLU A 279 3.93 5.95 12.34
CA GLU A 279 3.17 6.48 13.48
C GLU A 279 2.58 5.35 14.35
N CYS A 280 2.12 4.25 13.75
CA CYS A 280 1.69 3.06 14.49
C CYS A 280 2.84 2.48 15.33
N ASP A 281 4.01 2.26 14.73
CA ASP A 281 5.21 1.75 15.39
C ASP A 281 5.66 2.66 16.55
N LYS A 282 5.67 3.96 16.33
CA LYS A 282 5.97 4.94 17.38
C LYS A 282 4.98 4.84 18.54
N SER A 283 3.69 4.72 18.24
CA SER A 283 2.65 4.68 19.25
C SER A 283 2.66 3.35 20.03
N SER A 284 2.86 2.21 19.37
CA SER A 284 2.98 0.90 20.01
C SER A 284 4.23 0.84 20.91
N LYS A 285 5.37 1.41 20.48
CA LYS A 285 6.57 1.54 21.33
C LYS A 285 6.34 2.39 22.57
N LEU A 286 5.71 3.55 22.43
CA LEU A 286 5.41 4.43 23.57
C LEU A 286 4.50 3.75 24.59
N ALA A 287 3.45 3.06 24.13
CA ALA A 287 2.55 2.32 25.00
C ALA A 287 3.24 1.13 25.69
N LEU A 288 4.16 0.46 25.01
CA LEU A 288 4.99 -0.60 25.58
C LEU A 288 5.95 -0.07 26.66
N GLU A 289 6.61 1.07 26.42
CA GLU A 289 7.47 1.74 27.41
C GLU A 289 6.67 2.18 28.64
N GLU A 290 5.47 2.72 28.44
CA GLU A 290 4.58 3.08 29.55
C GLU A 290 4.15 1.85 30.35
N PHE A 291 3.82 0.74 29.67
CA PHE A 291 3.50 -0.53 30.33
C PHE A 291 4.69 -1.06 31.14
N GLU A 292 5.90 -1.01 30.59
CA GLU A 292 7.15 -1.40 31.26
C GLU A 292 7.35 -0.60 32.56
N MET A 293 7.25 0.74 32.47
CA MET A 293 7.44 1.62 33.62
C MET A 293 6.38 1.41 34.71
N ARG A 294 5.10 1.34 34.34
CA ARG A 294 3.98 1.17 35.30
C ARG A 294 4.05 -0.14 36.07
N ASN A 295 4.59 -1.19 35.45
CA ASN A 295 4.68 -2.52 36.05
C ASN A 295 6.07 -2.83 36.65
N GLY A 296 7.01 -1.88 36.62
CA GLY A 296 8.37 -2.08 37.14
C GLY A 296 9.10 -3.24 36.45
N LEU A 297 8.82 -3.49 35.18
CA LEU A 297 9.36 -4.63 34.45
C LEU A 297 10.75 -4.32 33.92
N SER A 298 11.55 -5.37 33.73
CA SER A 298 12.87 -5.28 33.10
C SER A 298 12.94 -6.19 31.90
N ARG A 299 13.33 -5.65 30.74
CA ARG A 299 13.49 -6.43 29.51
C ARG A 299 14.52 -7.54 29.71
N THR A 300 14.23 -8.70 29.15
CA THR A 300 15.18 -9.81 29.12
C THR A 300 16.35 -9.42 28.22
N LYS A 301 17.59 -9.45 28.73
CA LYS A 301 18.77 -9.28 27.88
C LYS A 301 18.82 -10.44 26.89
N VAL A 302 18.63 -10.15 25.61
CA VAL A 302 18.93 -11.10 24.54
C VAL A 302 20.44 -11.32 24.57
N LYS A 303 20.87 -12.55 24.88
CA LYS A 303 22.27 -12.97 24.73
C LYS A 303 22.58 -13.24 23.27
#